data_AF-A0A4Q3VGM8-F1
#
_entry.id   AF-A0A4Q3VGM8-F1
#
_cell.length_a   1.000
_cell.length_b   1.000
_cell.length_c   1.000
_cell.angle_alpha   90.00
_cell.angle_beta   90.00
_cell.angle_gamma   90.00
#
_symmetry.space_group_name_H-M   'P 1'
#
loop_
_entity.id
_entity.type
_entity.pdbx_description
1 polymer ?
#
loop_
_entity_poly.entity_id
_entity_poly.type
_entity_poly.pdbx_seq_one_letter_code
_entity_poly.pdbx_strand_id
1 'polypeptide(L)'
;MRITLAVLAAFGSVTCAPAAPKPQAATYVWWEAENPKATDFPKTNSFDPANEKEAAVLSGGKWIGASDQRDHALFLEYDIEVPATANYGFYARKFWKHGPYRWRFDGGPWTEVREFALLDDAYMRKFLGANWTAAGMVQLTKGKHSVRIELLENQGAANFDAFVLTSTYFDARGKLKPDEKVGVAPAGWFAFEPSADPFKPSALDLRSLNEKFAGENGFIQAKGEEFVHGKSGKAVRFWAMNTGHDILDLDDLSLAYYARSLAKQGVNLVRLHGGPWGEDFRKVPPKNGQKIARFVEALKKEGIYTALSIYFPLWLNFDEKSGFPGYEGGKHPFSLLYFNPEFQRIYRSW
;
A
#
# COMPACT_ATOMS: atom_id res chain seq x y z
N MET A 1 -45.70 28.46 -55.02
CA MET A 1 -45.86 28.27 -53.56
C MET A 1 -44.47 27.99 -52.99
N ARG A 2 -43.77 29.03 -52.52
CA ARG A 2 -42.38 28.96 -52.05
C ARG A 2 -42.40 28.66 -50.54
N ILE A 3 -41.73 27.59 -50.14
CA ILE A 3 -41.55 27.23 -48.73
C ILE A 3 -40.26 27.91 -48.25
N THR A 4 -40.42 28.85 -47.32
CA THR A 4 -39.32 29.58 -46.67
C THR A 4 -38.82 28.75 -45.50
N LEU A 5 -37.52 28.38 -45.51
CA LEU A 5 -36.85 27.72 -44.40
C LEU A 5 -36.44 28.78 -43.36
N ALA A 6 -37.01 28.74 -42.16
CA ALA A 6 -36.61 29.60 -41.05
C ALA A 6 -35.42 28.97 -40.31
N VAL A 7 -34.29 29.68 -40.30
CA VAL A 7 -33.10 29.32 -39.51
C VAL A 7 -33.25 29.98 -38.12
N LEU A 8 -33.44 29.18 -37.08
CA LEU A 8 -33.34 29.64 -35.69
C LEU A 8 -31.86 29.73 -35.31
N ALA A 9 -31.36 30.96 -35.13
CA ALA A 9 -30.06 31.20 -34.51
C ALA A 9 -30.22 31.19 -32.98
N ALA A 10 -29.82 30.10 -32.33
CA ALA A 10 -29.73 30.04 -30.87
C ALA A 10 -28.39 30.67 -30.43
N PHE A 11 -28.45 31.90 -29.91
CA PHE A 11 -27.32 32.52 -29.20
C PHE A 11 -27.20 31.87 -27.82
N GLY A 12 -26.37 30.83 -27.73
CA GLY A 12 -25.95 30.27 -26.44
C GLY A 12 -24.96 31.20 -25.76
N SER A 13 -25.38 31.86 -24.67
CA SER A 13 -24.48 32.54 -23.76
C SER A 13 -23.52 31.53 -23.14
N VAL A 14 -22.25 31.57 -23.53
CA VAL A 14 -21.18 30.79 -22.89
C VAL A 14 -20.94 31.41 -21.51
N THR A 15 -21.64 30.90 -20.50
CA THR A 15 -21.30 31.16 -19.10
C THR A 15 -19.97 30.46 -18.83
N CYS A 16 -18.92 31.25 -18.67
CA CYS A 16 -17.61 30.77 -18.23
C CYS A 16 -17.81 30.06 -16.88
N ALA A 17 -17.71 28.73 -16.88
CA ALA A 17 -17.76 27.96 -15.64
C ALA A 17 -16.65 28.49 -14.70
N PRO A 18 -16.90 28.67 -13.40
CA PRO A 18 -15.86 29.04 -12.47
C PRO A 18 -14.71 28.06 -12.61
N ALA A 19 -13.48 28.58 -12.72
CA ALA A 19 -12.29 27.77 -12.79
C ALA A 19 -12.33 26.71 -11.68
N ALA A 20 -12.17 25.44 -12.05
CA ALA A 20 -12.07 24.36 -11.09
C ALA A 20 -11.05 24.76 -10.01
N PRO A 21 -11.34 24.54 -8.71
CA PRO A 21 -10.39 24.86 -7.66
C PRO A 21 -9.05 24.22 -8.01
N LYS A 22 -7.98 25.03 -7.95
CA LYS A 22 -6.62 24.52 -8.12
C LYS A 22 -6.46 23.33 -7.18
N PRO A 23 -5.94 22.17 -7.64
CA PRO A 23 -5.69 21.06 -6.75
C PRO A 23 -4.82 21.57 -5.61
N GLN A 24 -5.31 21.43 -4.38
CA GLN A 24 -4.52 21.75 -3.20
C GLN A 24 -3.27 20.87 -3.29
N ALA A 25 -2.10 21.50 -3.34
CA ALA A 25 -0.84 20.77 -3.40
C ALA A 25 -0.80 19.74 -2.26
N ALA A 26 -0.36 18.53 -2.56
CA ALA A 26 -0.19 17.48 -1.57
C ALA A 26 0.58 18.06 -0.38
N THR A 27 -0.07 18.04 0.77
CA THR A 27 0.46 18.68 1.97
C THR A 27 1.25 17.62 2.72
N TYR A 28 2.58 17.73 2.68
CA TYR A 28 3.47 16.80 3.35
C TYR A 28 4.40 17.52 4.34
N VAL A 29 4.88 16.78 5.33
CA VAL A 29 5.95 17.19 6.25
C VAL A 29 7.08 16.19 6.08
N TRP A 30 8.29 16.68 5.81
CA TRP A 30 9.49 15.87 5.67
C TRP A 30 10.53 16.30 6.69
N TRP A 31 11.19 15.35 7.32
CA TRP A 31 12.34 15.62 8.17
C TRP A 31 13.36 14.49 8.13
N GLU A 32 14.63 14.87 8.28
CA GLU A 32 15.77 13.95 8.30
C GLU A 32 15.90 13.31 9.68
N ALA A 33 16.21 12.01 9.71
CA ALA A 33 16.25 11.26 10.95
C ALA A 33 17.50 11.58 11.78
N GLU A 34 18.61 11.98 11.16
CA GLU A 34 19.86 12.32 11.83
C GLU A 34 19.86 13.67 12.57
N ASN A 35 18.75 14.41 12.52
CA ASN A 35 18.59 15.69 13.20
C ASN A 35 17.52 15.66 14.32
N PRO A 36 17.59 14.73 15.29
CA PRO A 36 16.63 14.70 16.38
C PRO A 36 16.86 15.87 17.35
N LYS A 37 15.78 16.34 17.95
CA LYS A 37 15.80 17.25 19.11
C LYS A 37 16.45 16.59 20.32
N ALA A 38 16.18 15.31 20.53
CA ALA A 38 16.78 14.50 21.58
C ALA A 38 16.87 13.03 21.15
N THR A 39 17.95 12.36 21.52
CA THR A 39 18.19 10.95 21.23
C THR A 39 19.29 10.40 22.13
N ASP A 40 19.29 9.09 22.33
CA ASP A 40 20.38 8.28 22.88
C ASP A 40 21.04 7.37 21.83
N PHE A 41 20.70 7.52 20.55
CA PHE A 41 21.40 6.83 19.46
C PHE A 41 22.88 7.23 19.41
N PRO A 42 23.79 6.29 19.05
CA PRO A 42 25.19 6.60 18.91
C PRO A 42 25.44 7.56 17.75
N LYS A 43 26.47 8.40 17.86
CA LYS A 43 26.83 9.40 16.82
C LYS A 43 27.26 8.76 15.49
N THR A 44 27.74 7.52 15.56
CA THR A 44 28.24 6.71 14.44
C THR A 44 27.74 5.29 14.60
N ASN A 45 27.56 4.58 13.50
CA ASN A 45 27.10 3.19 13.51
C ASN A 45 27.82 2.37 12.43
N SER A 46 27.83 1.04 12.60
CA SER A 46 28.49 0.10 11.70
C SER A 46 27.92 0.08 10.27
N PHE A 47 26.81 0.78 10.04
CA PHE A 47 26.13 0.86 8.76
C PHE A 47 26.22 2.24 8.10
N ASP A 48 27.05 3.14 8.62
CA ASP A 48 27.30 4.44 8.00
C ASP A 48 27.79 4.28 6.54
N PRO A 49 27.48 5.25 5.66
CA PRO A 49 27.96 5.26 4.29
C PRO A 49 29.50 5.32 4.28
N ALA A 50 30.13 4.49 3.46
CA ALA A 50 31.59 4.36 3.37
C ALA A 50 32.22 5.37 2.40
N ASN A 51 31.42 5.99 1.53
CA ASN A 51 31.87 6.93 0.50
C ASN A 51 30.71 7.80 -0.01
N GLU A 52 31.02 8.80 -0.82
CA GLU A 52 30.05 9.75 -1.40
C GLU A 52 28.96 9.07 -2.24
N LYS A 53 29.28 7.97 -2.93
CA LYS A 53 28.30 7.24 -3.75
C LYS A 53 27.24 6.59 -2.87
N GLU A 54 27.63 6.00 -1.74
CA GLU A 54 26.69 5.45 -0.77
C GLU A 54 25.90 6.55 -0.07
N ALA A 55 26.58 7.63 0.36
CA ALA A 55 25.91 8.80 0.93
C ALA A 55 24.85 9.36 -0.02
N ALA A 56 25.12 9.39 -1.33
CA ALA A 56 24.15 9.87 -2.33
C ALA A 56 22.86 9.04 -2.43
N VAL A 57 22.80 7.83 -1.85
CA VAL A 57 21.57 7.02 -1.77
C VAL A 57 20.65 7.50 -0.64
N LEU A 58 21.20 8.10 0.40
CA LEU A 58 20.50 8.64 1.57
C LEU A 58 20.00 10.07 1.28
N SER A 59 18.94 10.50 1.97
CA SER A 59 18.35 11.84 1.74
C SER A 59 19.27 12.95 2.21
N GLY A 60 19.76 12.87 3.44
CA GLY A 60 20.72 13.80 4.04
C GLY A 60 22.19 13.43 3.82
N GLY A 61 22.48 12.34 3.09
CA GLY A 61 23.84 11.82 2.96
C GLY A 61 24.33 11.01 4.16
N LYS A 62 23.51 10.93 5.21
CA LYS A 62 23.73 10.18 6.44
C LYS A 62 22.38 9.67 6.95
N TRP A 63 22.42 8.65 7.79
CA TRP A 63 21.27 8.18 8.56
C TRP A 63 21.66 8.02 10.03
N ILE A 64 20.67 8.00 10.92
CA ILE A 64 20.89 7.69 12.34
C ILE A 64 20.65 6.21 12.58
N GLY A 65 21.48 5.57 13.40
CA GLY A 65 21.39 4.14 13.51
C GLY A 65 22.20 3.52 14.63
N ALA A 66 21.96 2.23 14.83
CA ALA A 66 22.63 1.41 15.80
C ALA A 66 22.79 -0.03 15.29
N SER A 67 23.80 -0.70 15.83
CA SER A 67 24.06 -2.13 15.63
C SER A 67 24.14 -2.83 17.00
N ASP A 68 24.32 -4.15 16.97
CA ASP A 68 24.73 -4.95 18.12
C ASP A 68 23.74 -4.95 19.32
N GLN A 69 24.19 -5.48 20.47
CA GLN A 69 23.45 -5.51 21.73
C GLN A 69 23.56 -4.16 22.45
N ARG A 70 22.49 -3.77 23.14
CA ARG A 70 22.33 -2.50 23.85
C ARG A 70 21.66 -2.73 25.20
N ASP A 71 21.93 -1.88 26.18
CA ASP A 71 21.38 -2.02 27.54
C ASP A 71 19.90 -1.60 27.63
N HIS A 72 19.44 -0.73 26.72
CA HIS A 72 18.09 -0.20 26.69
C HIS A 72 17.62 0.07 25.25
N ALA A 73 16.32 0.32 25.11
CA ALA A 73 15.71 0.70 23.84
C ALA A 73 16.05 2.15 23.52
N LEU A 74 16.59 2.37 22.32
CA LEU A 74 16.96 3.70 21.85
C LEU A 74 15.74 4.48 21.37
N PHE A 75 15.82 5.80 21.44
CA PHE A 75 14.74 6.70 21.03
C PHE A 75 15.19 7.87 20.16
N LEU A 76 14.25 8.41 19.39
CA LEU A 76 14.38 9.64 18.63
C LEU A 76 13.20 10.55 18.97
N GLU A 77 13.46 11.84 19.20
CA GLU A 77 12.44 12.86 19.38
C GLU A 77 12.64 14.01 18.39
N TYR A 78 11.54 14.49 17.82
CA TYR A 78 11.52 15.62 16.90
C TYR A 78 10.36 16.56 17.23
N ASP A 79 10.54 17.85 16.97
CA ASP A 79 9.44 18.81 16.86
C ASP A 79 9.18 19.06 15.38
N ILE A 80 7.92 18.99 14.95
CA ILE A 80 7.50 19.22 13.57
C ILE A 80 6.40 20.28 13.50
N GLU A 81 6.29 20.96 12.35
CA GLU A 81 5.21 21.89 12.06
C GLU A 81 4.27 21.24 11.03
N VAL A 82 3.05 20.93 11.45
CA VAL A 82 2.02 20.34 10.60
C VAL A 82 1.22 21.47 9.94
N PRO A 83 1.18 21.54 8.61
CA PRO A 83 0.60 22.67 7.87
C PRO A 83 -0.94 22.70 7.84
N ALA A 84 -1.62 21.57 8.07
CA ALA A 84 -3.08 21.47 8.01
C ALA A 84 -3.63 20.40 8.96
N THR A 85 -4.87 20.56 9.43
CA THR A 85 -5.57 19.50 10.15
C THR A 85 -6.01 18.42 9.17
N ALA A 86 -5.48 17.20 9.29
CA ALA A 86 -5.81 16.09 8.40
C ALA A 86 -5.51 14.72 9.05
N ASN A 87 -5.91 13.65 8.37
CA ASN A 87 -5.41 12.30 8.64
C ASN A 87 -4.18 12.07 7.76
N TYR A 88 -3.04 11.81 8.37
CA TYR A 88 -1.75 11.67 7.71
C TYR A 88 -1.31 10.21 7.73
N GLY A 89 -0.84 9.70 6.58
CA GLY A 89 0.03 8.54 6.54
C GLY A 89 1.41 8.94 7.02
N PHE A 90 1.94 8.18 7.97
CA PHE A 90 3.29 8.30 8.48
C PHE A 90 4.16 7.21 7.87
N TYR A 91 5.30 7.61 7.31
CA TYR A 91 6.24 6.71 6.66
C TYR A 91 7.66 6.97 7.18
N ALA A 92 8.44 5.90 7.27
CA ALA A 92 9.85 5.93 7.61
C ALA A 92 10.68 5.31 6.49
N ARG A 93 11.72 6.01 6.07
CA ARG A 93 12.79 5.45 5.25
C ARG A 93 13.85 4.88 6.17
N LYS A 94 14.06 3.58 6.10
CA LYS A 94 14.86 2.84 7.08
C LYS A 94 15.58 1.65 6.48
N PHE A 95 16.48 1.05 7.25
CA PHE A 95 17.20 -0.14 6.83
C PHE A 95 16.28 -1.37 6.77
N TRP A 96 15.80 -1.69 5.56
CA TRP A 96 15.03 -2.90 5.26
C TRP A 96 13.94 -3.19 6.32
N LYS A 97 13.78 -4.45 6.72
CA LYS A 97 12.88 -4.88 7.79
C LYS A 97 13.50 -4.85 9.20
N HIS A 98 14.72 -4.33 9.35
CA HIS A 98 15.44 -4.34 10.64
C HIS A 98 14.97 -3.27 11.63
N GLY A 99 15.09 -3.53 12.92
CA GLY A 99 14.73 -2.55 13.96
C GLY A 99 13.23 -2.27 14.03
N PRO A 100 12.40 -3.22 14.52
CA PRO A 100 11.03 -2.93 14.89
C PRO A 100 10.97 -1.78 15.88
N TYR A 101 9.99 -0.89 15.72
CA TYR A 101 9.90 0.34 16.50
C TYR A 101 8.45 0.67 16.82
N ARG A 102 8.25 1.60 17.73
CA ARG A 102 6.96 2.22 18.00
C ARG A 102 7.06 3.72 17.92
N TRP A 103 5.96 4.39 17.63
CA TRP A 103 5.91 5.84 17.56
C TRP A 103 4.64 6.39 18.21
N ARG A 104 4.68 7.68 18.59
CA ARG A 104 3.51 8.46 19.04
C ARG A 104 3.72 9.95 18.77
N PHE A 105 2.61 10.68 18.66
CA PHE A 105 2.58 12.15 18.59
C PHE A 105 1.97 12.75 19.86
N ASP A 106 2.53 13.84 20.38
CA ASP A 106 2.03 14.66 21.52
C ASP A 106 1.61 13.90 22.78
N GLY A 107 2.19 12.72 23.02
CA GLY A 107 1.81 11.86 24.14
C GLY A 107 0.57 10.97 23.90
N GLY A 108 0.08 10.91 22.67
CA GLY A 108 -0.94 9.98 22.21
C GLY A 108 -0.52 8.50 22.31
N PRO A 109 -1.39 7.57 21.87
CA PRO A 109 -1.13 6.14 21.99
C PRO A 109 0.09 5.72 21.16
N TRP A 110 0.80 4.71 21.65
CA TRP A 110 1.87 4.08 20.89
C TRP A 110 1.31 3.25 19.74
N THR A 111 1.89 3.39 18.56
CA THR A 111 1.68 2.49 17.43
C THR A 111 2.96 1.69 17.19
N GLU A 112 2.87 0.36 17.27
CA GLU A 112 4.00 -0.53 16.97
C GLU A 112 4.09 -0.84 15.48
N VAL A 113 5.31 -0.87 14.97
CA VAL A 113 5.68 -1.14 13.58
C VAL A 113 6.64 -2.33 13.57
N ARG A 114 6.11 -3.51 13.22
CA ARG A 114 6.84 -4.79 13.19
C ARG A 114 6.82 -5.44 11.82
N GLU A 115 5.65 -5.47 11.20
CA GLU A 115 5.41 -6.06 9.88
C GLU A 115 4.96 -4.95 8.93
N PHE A 116 5.61 -4.83 7.77
CA PHE A 116 5.31 -3.83 6.76
C PHE A 116 5.82 -4.29 5.39
N ALA A 117 5.18 -3.79 4.33
CA ALA A 117 5.71 -3.86 2.97
C ALA A 117 6.89 -2.89 2.81
N LEU A 118 7.83 -3.25 1.95
CA LEU A 118 8.83 -2.31 1.43
C LEU A 118 8.22 -1.65 0.20
N LEU A 119 8.15 -0.32 0.19
CA LEU A 119 7.50 0.44 -0.89
C LEU A 119 8.45 0.71 -2.05
N ASP A 120 9.75 0.65 -1.80
CA ASP A 120 10.83 0.80 -2.79
C ASP A 120 12.09 0.09 -2.31
N ASP A 121 13.16 0.15 -3.12
CA ASP A 121 14.47 -0.40 -2.81
C ASP A 121 15.60 0.53 -3.31
N ALA A 122 16.45 1.00 -2.40
CA ALA A 122 17.63 1.80 -2.75
C ALA A 122 18.87 1.32 -1.98
N TYR A 123 19.78 0.61 -2.66
CA TYR A 123 20.95 -0.01 -2.06
C TYR A 123 22.18 0.90 -2.07
N MET A 124 22.77 1.12 -0.90
CA MET A 124 24.11 1.70 -0.78
C MET A 124 25.16 0.67 -1.23
N ARG A 125 25.01 -0.57 -0.74
CA ARG A 125 25.85 -1.73 -1.08
C ARG A 125 25.05 -3.02 -0.93
N LYS A 126 25.66 -4.14 -1.30
CA LYS A 126 25.03 -5.47 -1.17
C LYS A 126 24.54 -5.69 0.27
N PHE A 127 23.26 -6.02 0.42
CA PHE A 127 22.57 -6.24 1.69
C PHE A 127 22.38 -5.02 2.60
N LEU A 128 22.76 -3.81 2.16
CA LEU A 128 22.51 -2.58 2.88
C LEU A 128 21.74 -1.60 2.01
N GLY A 129 20.42 -1.57 2.23
CA GLY A 129 19.50 -0.70 1.51
C GLY A 129 18.67 0.16 2.46
N ALA A 130 18.25 1.30 1.94
CA ALA A 130 17.25 2.16 2.53
C ALA A 130 15.93 1.96 1.78
N ASN A 131 14.86 1.70 2.53
CA ASN A 131 13.55 1.38 2.01
C ASN A 131 12.50 2.22 2.73
N TRP A 132 11.51 2.71 2.00
CA TRP A 132 10.31 3.30 2.56
C TRP A 132 9.38 2.22 3.09
N THR A 133 8.83 2.51 4.27
CA THR A 133 7.91 1.62 4.99
C THR A 133 6.79 2.47 5.56
N ALA A 134 5.55 1.99 5.46
CA ALA A 134 4.43 2.64 6.13
C ALA A 134 4.49 2.33 7.64
N ALA A 135 4.42 3.37 8.46
CA ALA A 135 4.43 3.29 9.92
C ALA A 135 3.01 3.31 10.51
N GLY A 136 2.03 3.83 9.77
CA GLY A 136 0.62 3.86 10.14
C GLY A 136 -0.06 5.18 9.79
N MET A 137 -1.25 5.41 10.33
CA MET A 137 -2.03 6.64 10.13
C MET A 137 -2.14 7.40 11.46
N VAL A 138 -2.14 8.73 11.39
CA VAL A 138 -2.33 9.62 12.55
C VAL A 138 -3.15 10.84 12.17
N GLN A 139 -4.14 11.17 13.01
CA GLN A 139 -4.87 12.42 12.88
C GLN A 139 -4.13 13.53 13.63
N LEU A 140 -3.75 14.59 12.92
CA LEU A 140 -3.03 15.74 13.48
C LEU A 140 -3.76 17.03 13.15
N THR A 141 -3.64 18.00 14.05
CA THR A 141 -4.11 19.37 13.81
C THR A 141 -3.06 20.19 13.07
N LYS A 142 -3.44 21.34 12.52
CA LYS A 142 -2.45 22.33 12.09
C LYS A 142 -1.70 22.87 13.31
N GLY A 143 -0.37 22.93 13.23
CA GLY A 143 0.48 23.54 14.25
C GLY A 143 1.69 22.69 14.62
N LYS A 144 2.28 22.99 15.77
CA LYS A 144 3.44 22.25 16.30
C LYS A 144 3.03 20.94 16.93
N HIS A 145 3.77 19.89 16.61
CA HIS A 145 3.62 18.56 17.16
C HIS A 145 4.97 17.99 17.56
N SER A 146 4.99 17.19 18.62
CA SER A 146 6.17 16.39 18.99
C SER A 146 5.96 14.94 18.57
N VAL A 147 6.99 14.32 17.99
CA VAL A 147 6.98 12.91 17.64
C VAL A 147 8.09 12.20 18.39
N ARG A 148 7.75 11.05 18.98
CA ARG A 148 8.70 10.17 19.64
C ARG A 148 8.67 8.80 18.99
N ILE A 149 9.85 8.28 18.69
CA ILE A 149 10.08 6.97 18.09
C ILE A 149 10.98 6.19 19.03
N GLU A 150 10.65 4.92 19.29
CA GLU A 150 11.44 4.04 20.17
C GLU A 150 11.63 2.68 19.53
N LEU A 151 12.84 2.13 19.58
CA LEU A 151 13.07 0.76 19.21
C LEU A 151 12.33 -0.18 20.17
N LEU A 152 11.75 -1.25 19.63
CA LEU A 152 11.12 -2.30 20.43
C LEU A 152 12.14 -3.34 20.91
N GLU A 153 13.34 -3.34 20.32
CA GLU A 153 14.37 -4.33 20.55
C GLU A 153 15.72 -3.68 20.84
N ASN A 154 16.43 -4.23 21.84
CA ASN A 154 17.74 -3.74 22.26
C ASN A 154 18.88 -4.45 21.53
N GLN A 155 18.59 -5.19 20.47
CA GLN A 155 19.59 -5.92 19.70
C GLN A 155 19.39 -5.75 18.20
N GLY A 156 20.45 -6.01 17.43
CA GLY A 156 20.40 -6.03 15.97
C GLY A 156 20.46 -4.64 15.32
N ALA A 157 20.40 -4.63 14.01
CA ALA A 157 20.50 -3.41 13.22
C ALA A 157 19.22 -2.56 13.32
N ALA A 158 19.35 -1.25 13.37
CA ALA A 158 18.26 -0.31 13.18
C ALA A 158 18.81 1.02 12.69
N ASN A 159 18.47 1.42 11.47
CA ASN A 159 18.86 2.73 10.93
C ASN A 159 17.65 3.42 10.30
N PHE A 160 17.51 4.72 10.53
CA PHE A 160 16.49 5.60 9.97
C PHE A 160 17.17 6.73 9.19
N ASP A 161 16.71 6.96 7.97
CA ASP A 161 17.23 7.98 7.06
C ASP A 161 16.34 9.23 7.09
N ALA A 162 15.05 9.06 6.81
CA ALA A 162 14.10 10.16 6.81
C ALA A 162 12.69 9.70 7.15
N PHE A 163 11.83 10.68 7.39
CA PHE A 163 10.43 10.49 7.70
C PHE A 163 9.54 11.40 6.87
N VAL A 164 8.34 10.93 6.55
CA VAL A 164 7.33 11.76 5.88
C VAL A 164 5.94 11.55 6.47
N LEU A 165 5.23 12.65 6.67
CA LEU A 165 3.78 12.68 6.85
C LEU A 165 3.14 13.21 5.57
N THR A 166 2.12 12.53 5.05
CA THR A 166 1.34 13.02 3.91
C THR A 166 -0.13 12.65 4.05
N SER A 167 -1.03 13.52 3.61
CA SER A 167 -2.47 13.26 3.59
C SER A 167 -2.94 12.62 2.28
N THR A 168 -2.03 12.37 1.34
CA THR A 168 -2.30 11.75 0.04
C THR A 168 -1.35 10.59 -0.22
N TYR A 169 -1.70 9.74 -1.20
CA TYR A 169 -0.84 8.65 -1.64
C TYR A 169 0.62 9.10 -1.85
N PHE A 170 1.55 8.30 -1.33
CA PHE A 170 2.97 8.49 -1.47
C PHE A 170 3.56 7.41 -2.38
N ASP A 171 4.03 7.83 -3.55
CA ASP A 171 4.77 6.96 -4.45
C ASP A 171 6.26 7.03 -4.09
N ALA A 172 6.70 6.07 -3.28
CA ALA A 172 8.05 6.00 -2.74
C ALA A 172 9.09 5.76 -3.85
N ARG A 173 10.08 6.64 -3.96
CA ARG A 173 11.12 6.57 -5.00
C ARG A 173 12.50 6.99 -4.46
N GLY A 174 13.18 6.06 -3.82
CA GLY A 174 14.50 6.30 -3.23
C GLY A 174 14.45 7.45 -2.23
N LYS A 175 15.32 8.43 -2.41
CA LYS A 175 15.41 9.61 -1.54
C LYS A 175 14.52 10.78 -1.95
N LEU A 176 13.71 10.63 -3.00
CA LEU A 176 12.90 11.73 -3.52
C LEU A 176 11.75 12.05 -2.57
N LYS A 177 11.51 13.35 -2.37
CA LYS A 177 10.31 13.86 -1.69
C LYS A 177 9.07 13.66 -2.58
N PRO A 178 7.85 13.71 -2.01
CA PRO A 178 6.61 13.42 -2.75
C PRO A 178 6.41 14.22 -4.05
N ASP A 179 6.94 15.44 -4.13
CA ASP A 179 6.83 16.35 -5.27
C ASP A 179 8.09 16.40 -6.16
N GLU A 180 9.13 15.64 -5.83
CA GLU A 180 10.38 15.59 -6.58
C GLU A 180 10.33 14.54 -7.71
N LYS A 181 11.18 14.77 -8.73
CA LYS A 181 11.34 13.92 -9.91
C LYS A 181 12.82 13.77 -10.20
N VAL A 182 13.23 12.63 -10.78
CA VAL A 182 14.62 12.41 -11.15
C VAL A 182 15.03 13.35 -12.30
N GLY A 183 14.14 13.55 -13.27
CA GLY A 183 14.35 14.42 -14.42
C GLY A 183 15.42 13.92 -15.39
N VAL A 184 15.79 12.64 -15.33
CA VAL A 184 16.85 12.05 -16.17
C VAL A 184 16.22 11.24 -17.31
N ALA A 185 16.63 11.55 -18.54
CA ALA A 185 16.31 10.76 -19.72
C ALA A 185 17.49 10.74 -20.70
N PRO A 186 17.65 9.67 -21.52
CA PRO A 186 18.62 9.66 -22.61
C PRO A 186 18.39 10.80 -23.61
N ALA A 187 19.44 11.17 -24.36
CA ALA A 187 19.32 12.18 -25.41
C ALA A 187 18.24 11.80 -26.43
N GLY A 188 17.35 12.74 -26.75
CA GLY A 188 16.21 12.54 -27.64
C GLY A 188 14.95 11.95 -26.96
N TRP A 189 15.02 11.65 -25.66
CA TRP A 189 13.89 11.20 -24.85
C TRP A 189 13.49 12.25 -23.82
N PHE A 190 12.28 12.12 -23.28
CA PHE A 190 11.83 12.88 -22.12
C PHE A 190 11.64 11.94 -20.92
N ALA A 191 11.83 12.47 -19.71
CA ALA A 191 11.60 11.71 -18.50
C ALA A 191 10.10 11.48 -18.30
N PHE A 192 9.65 10.23 -18.48
CA PHE A 192 8.26 9.87 -18.22
C PHE A 192 8.08 9.55 -16.72
N GLU A 193 7.80 10.60 -15.94
CA GLU A 193 7.62 10.48 -14.48
C GLU A 193 6.31 11.16 -14.04
N PRO A 194 5.14 10.67 -14.49
CA PRO A 194 3.87 11.26 -14.11
C PRO A 194 3.74 11.32 -12.58
N SER A 195 3.06 12.36 -12.11
CA SER A 195 2.62 12.42 -10.71
C SER A 195 1.52 11.39 -10.47
N ALA A 196 1.31 11.03 -9.21
CA ALA A 196 0.16 10.24 -8.82
C ALA A 196 -1.13 10.86 -9.40
N ASP A 197 -2.03 10.02 -9.90
CA ASP A 197 -3.27 10.48 -10.50
C ASP A 197 -4.14 11.13 -9.42
N PRO A 198 -4.51 12.41 -9.55
CA PRO A 198 -5.42 13.06 -8.61
C PRO A 198 -6.89 12.59 -8.78
N PHE A 199 -7.12 11.59 -9.64
CA PHE A 199 -8.41 11.04 -10.05
C PHE A 199 -9.38 12.10 -10.56
N LYS A 200 -8.85 13.11 -11.26
CA LYS A 200 -9.65 14.08 -12.00
C LYS A 200 -10.31 13.40 -13.20
N PRO A 201 -11.51 13.87 -13.63
CA PRO A 201 -12.13 13.39 -14.85
C PRO A 201 -11.17 13.48 -16.03
N SER A 202 -11.11 12.41 -16.81
CA SER A 202 -10.34 12.36 -18.05
C SER A 202 -11.05 11.50 -19.08
N ALA A 203 -10.66 11.59 -20.35
CA ALA A 203 -11.22 10.76 -21.42
C ALA A 203 -10.97 9.25 -21.23
N LEU A 204 -10.05 8.89 -20.33
CA LEU A 204 -9.70 7.50 -19.99
C LEU A 204 -10.32 7.06 -18.67
N ASP A 205 -11.16 7.90 -18.03
CA ASP A 205 -11.83 7.55 -16.79
C ASP A 205 -13.05 6.67 -17.05
N LEU A 206 -12.90 5.38 -16.74
CA LEU A 206 -13.92 4.35 -16.87
C LEU A 206 -14.61 4.03 -15.54
N ARG A 207 -14.37 4.81 -14.47
CA ARG A 207 -14.95 4.55 -13.14
C ARG A 207 -16.47 4.45 -13.16
N SER A 208 -17.14 5.18 -14.04
CA SER A 208 -18.60 5.18 -14.17
C SER A 208 -19.19 3.85 -14.69
N LEU A 209 -18.37 2.94 -15.22
CA LEU A 209 -18.82 1.60 -15.63
C LEU A 209 -19.05 0.66 -14.45
N ASN A 210 -18.38 0.93 -13.32
CA ASN A 210 -18.56 0.16 -12.10
C ASN A 210 -19.79 0.64 -11.33
N GLU A 211 -20.36 -0.23 -10.50
CA GLU A 211 -21.34 0.17 -9.48
C GLU A 211 -20.76 1.27 -8.56
N LYS A 212 -21.64 1.97 -7.83
CA LYS A 212 -21.15 2.94 -6.83
C LYS A 212 -20.32 2.25 -5.76
N PHE A 213 -20.76 1.06 -5.36
CA PHE A 213 -20.01 0.14 -4.54
C PHE A 213 -20.35 -1.30 -4.96
N ALA A 214 -19.42 -2.24 -4.77
CA ALA A 214 -19.64 -3.62 -5.19
C ALA A 214 -20.78 -4.24 -4.36
N GLY A 215 -21.78 -4.79 -5.06
CA GLY A 215 -22.96 -5.39 -4.44
C GLY A 215 -24.11 -4.41 -4.23
N GLU A 216 -24.08 -3.22 -4.85
CA GLU A 216 -25.20 -2.28 -4.91
C GLU A 216 -26.48 -2.99 -5.36
N ASN A 217 -26.37 -3.80 -6.42
CA ASN A 217 -27.47 -4.60 -6.97
C ASN A 217 -27.53 -6.04 -6.43
N GLY A 218 -26.93 -6.31 -5.26
CA GLY A 218 -26.93 -7.61 -4.60
C GLY A 218 -25.75 -8.52 -4.97
N PHE A 219 -25.76 -9.73 -4.41
CA PHE A 219 -24.76 -10.75 -4.69
C PHE A 219 -24.81 -11.17 -6.16
N ILE A 220 -23.65 -11.50 -6.71
CA ILE A 220 -23.54 -12.04 -8.06
C ILE A 220 -24.02 -13.49 -8.05
N GLN A 221 -24.86 -13.83 -9.03
CA GLN A 221 -25.40 -15.17 -9.22
C GLN A 221 -25.05 -15.66 -10.62
N ALA A 222 -24.91 -16.98 -10.78
CA ALA A 222 -24.86 -17.60 -12.09
C ALA A 222 -26.27 -17.90 -12.58
N LYS A 223 -26.57 -17.55 -13.84
CA LYS A 223 -27.82 -17.89 -14.52
C LYS A 223 -27.50 -18.42 -15.92
N GLY A 224 -27.49 -19.74 -16.07
CA GLY A 224 -26.97 -20.37 -17.28
C GLY A 224 -25.49 -20.05 -17.44
N GLU A 225 -25.13 -19.45 -18.57
CA GLU A 225 -23.74 -19.05 -18.90
C GLU A 225 -23.41 -17.60 -18.49
N GLU A 226 -24.36 -16.87 -17.89
CA GLU A 226 -24.19 -15.47 -17.51
C GLU A 226 -24.01 -15.29 -16.01
N PHE A 227 -23.28 -14.23 -15.64
CA PHE A 227 -23.37 -13.65 -14.31
C PHE A 227 -24.45 -12.57 -14.27
N VAL A 228 -25.27 -12.57 -13.22
CA VAL A 228 -26.31 -11.58 -13.00
C VAL A 228 -26.24 -11.00 -11.61
N HIS A 229 -26.67 -9.76 -11.46
CA HIS A 229 -26.91 -9.15 -10.15
C HIS A 229 -28.15 -9.78 -9.50
N GLY A 230 -28.03 -10.26 -8.27
CA GLY A 230 -29.10 -11.01 -7.61
C GLY A 230 -30.39 -10.23 -7.35
N LYS A 231 -30.32 -8.89 -7.13
CA LYS A 231 -31.54 -8.08 -6.93
C LYS A 231 -32.20 -7.66 -8.24
N SER A 232 -31.40 -7.25 -9.23
CA SER A 232 -31.93 -6.66 -10.46
C SER A 232 -32.12 -7.67 -11.59
N GLY A 233 -31.49 -8.84 -11.50
CA GLY A 233 -31.45 -9.86 -12.56
C GLY A 233 -30.71 -9.41 -13.82
N LYS A 234 -30.09 -8.21 -13.82
CA LYS A 234 -29.34 -7.69 -14.96
C LYS A 234 -28.01 -8.42 -15.09
N ALA A 235 -27.66 -8.76 -16.33
CA ALA A 235 -26.36 -9.33 -16.65
C ALA A 235 -25.22 -8.39 -16.26
N VAL A 236 -24.12 -8.96 -15.78
CA VAL A 236 -22.87 -8.26 -15.47
C VAL A 236 -21.72 -8.89 -16.25
N ARG A 237 -20.79 -8.05 -16.72
CA ARG A 237 -19.55 -8.50 -17.37
C ARG A 237 -18.38 -8.07 -16.52
N PHE A 238 -17.44 -8.97 -16.31
CA PHE A 238 -16.26 -8.69 -15.50
C PHE A 238 -15.04 -8.39 -16.38
N TRP A 239 -14.47 -7.20 -16.19
CA TRP A 239 -13.12 -6.87 -16.61
C TRP A 239 -12.21 -7.02 -15.39
N ALA A 240 -11.48 -8.13 -15.36
CA ALA A 240 -10.86 -8.63 -14.14
C ALA A 240 -9.33 -8.54 -14.17
N MET A 241 -8.74 -8.48 -12.98
CA MET A 241 -7.29 -8.61 -12.80
C MET A 241 -6.95 -9.62 -11.70
N ASN A 242 -5.70 -10.08 -11.68
CA ASN A 242 -5.15 -10.93 -10.63
C ASN A 242 -4.18 -10.15 -9.75
N THR A 243 -4.14 -10.45 -8.45
CA THR A 243 -3.14 -9.94 -7.51
C THR A 243 -2.79 -11.01 -6.47
N GLY A 244 -1.59 -10.92 -5.88
CA GLY A 244 -1.12 -11.80 -4.82
C GLY A 244 -1.46 -11.28 -3.43
N HIS A 245 -0.99 -11.98 -2.39
CA HIS A 245 -1.18 -11.57 -1.00
C HIS A 245 -0.25 -10.43 -0.55
N ASP A 246 0.76 -10.09 -1.34
CA ASP A 246 1.65 -8.95 -1.11
C ASP A 246 0.88 -7.62 -1.01
N ILE A 247 -0.21 -7.48 -1.77
CA ILE A 247 -1.07 -6.28 -1.71
C ILE A 247 -1.75 -6.09 -0.35
N LEU A 248 -1.90 -7.17 0.43
CA LEU A 248 -2.58 -7.13 1.74
C LEU A 248 -1.76 -6.40 2.80
N ASP A 249 -0.46 -6.21 2.56
CA ASP A 249 0.48 -5.53 3.46
C ASP A 249 0.67 -4.04 3.13
N LEU A 250 0.00 -3.53 2.09
CA LEU A 250 -0.06 -2.09 1.82
C LEU A 250 -0.71 -1.35 2.99
N ASP A 251 -0.40 -0.06 3.16
CA ASP A 251 -1.13 0.85 4.06
C ASP A 251 -2.45 1.33 3.45
N ASP A 252 -3.27 2.01 4.25
CA ASP A 252 -4.62 2.41 3.85
C ASP A 252 -4.65 3.42 2.70
N LEU A 253 -3.70 4.36 2.62
CA LEU A 253 -3.63 5.32 1.52
C LEU A 253 -3.22 4.61 0.22
N SER A 254 -2.22 3.73 0.29
CA SER A 254 -1.77 2.93 -0.84
C SER A 254 -2.85 1.99 -1.35
N LEU A 255 -3.56 1.30 -0.45
CA LEU A 255 -4.65 0.40 -0.81
C LEU A 255 -5.86 1.15 -1.41
N ALA A 256 -6.21 2.32 -0.86
CA ALA A 256 -7.27 3.17 -1.43
C ALA A 256 -6.89 3.69 -2.82
N TYR A 257 -5.64 4.16 -3.00
CA TYR A 257 -5.13 4.60 -4.29
C TYR A 257 -5.11 3.46 -5.32
N TYR A 258 -4.69 2.26 -4.91
CA TYR A 258 -4.74 1.05 -5.73
C TYR A 258 -6.16 0.77 -6.21
N ALA A 259 -7.13 0.65 -5.30
CA ALA A 259 -8.52 0.39 -5.65
C ALA A 259 -9.09 1.44 -6.62
N ARG A 260 -8.82 2.73 -6.35
CA ARG A 260 -9.31 3.84 -7.16
C ARG A 260 -8.67 3.87 -8.55
N SER A 261 -7.39 3.55 -8.66
CA SER A 261 -6.66 3.46 -9.93
C SER A 261 -7.25 2.37 -10.84
N LEU A 262 -7.55 1.21 -10.26
CA LEU A 262 -8.17 0.10 -11.00
C LEU A 262 -9.57 0.44 -11.49
N ALA A 263 -10.38 1.05 -10.64
CA ALA A 263 -11.73 1.42 -11.00
C ALA A 263 -11.74 2.49 -12.10
N LYS A 264 -10.81 3.46 -12.07
CA LYS A 264 -10.61 4.42 -13.15
C LYS A 264 -10.26 3.75 -14.49
N GLN A 265 -9.59 2.59 -14.46
CA GLN A 265 -9.30 1.77 -15.64
C GLN A 265 -10.45 0.82 -16.02
N GLY A 266 -11.59 0.85 -15.31
CA GLY A 266 -12.76 0.02 -15.60
C GLY A 266 -12.68 -1.41 -15.07
N VAL A 267 -11.66 -1.73 -14.26
CA VAL A 267 -11.60 -3.02 -13.56
C VAL A 267 -12.75 -3.07 -12.55
N ASN A 268 -13.54 -4.14 -12.60
CA ASN A 268 -14.70 -4.35 -11.72
C ASN A 268 -14.67 -5.70 -10.99
N LEU A 269 -13.60 -6.49 -11.17
CA LEU A 269 -13.32 -7.69 -10.37
C LEU A 269 -11.82 -7.86 -10.15
N VAL A 270 -11.41 -8.18 -8.92
CA VAL A 270 -10.03 -8.54 -8.59
C VAL A 270 -10.01 -9.93 -8.00
N ARG A 271 -9.20 -10.82 -8.59
CA ARG A 271 -8.90 -12.14 -8.04
C ARG A 271 -7.69 -12.04 -7.11
N LEU A 272 -7.94 -12.24 -5.82
CA LEU A 272 -6.89 -12.32 -4.80
C LEU A 272 -6.39 -13.78 -4.74
N HIS A 273 -5.13 -13.99 -5.06
CA HIS A 273 -4.52 -15.30 -5.22
C HIS A 273 -3.48 -15.57 -4.12
N GLY A 274 -3.92 -16.23 -3.05
CA GLY A 274 -3.05 -16.72 -1.98
C GLY A 274 -3.82 -17.49 -0.91
N GLY A 275 -3.08 -18.25 -0.09
CA GLY A 275 -3.65 -19.01 1.02
C GLY A 275 -3.92 -18.13 2.25
N PRO A 276 -5.07 -18.25 2.93
CA PRO A 276 -5.37 -17.45 4.13
C PRO A 276 -4.61 -17.90 5.40
N TRP A 277 -3.91 -19.04 5.34
CA TRP A 277 -3.25 -19.65 6.50
C TRP A 277 -1.90 -19.00 6.87
N GLY A 278 -1.41 -19.32 8.08
CA GLY A 278 -0.08 -18.91 8.57
C GLY A 278 1.01 -19.92 8.20
N GLU A 279 2.04 -20.08 9.04
CA GLU A 279 3.04 -21.14 8.84
C GLU A 279 2.43 -22.55 8.88
N ASP A 280 1.44 -22.73 9.75
CA ASP A 280 0.62 -23.94 9.82
C ASP A 280 -0.61 -23.79 8.91
N PHE A 281 -0.65 -24.55 7.81
CA PHE A 281 -1.77 -24.51 6.87
C PHE A 281 -3.10 -24.96 7.46
N ARG A 282 -3.12 -25.55 8.66
CA ARG A 282 -4.35 -25.90 9.38
C ARG A 282 -4.96 -24.74 10.15
N LYS A 283 -4.27 -23.59 10.21
CA LYS A 283 -4.68 -22.43 10.99
C LYS A 283 -4.76 -21.21 10.10
N VAL A 284 -5.91 -20.54 10.13
CA VAL A 284 -6.09 -19.20 9.57
C VAL A 284 -5.96 -18.19 10.72
N PRO A 285 -4.83 -17.47 10.82
CA PRO A 285 -4.66 -16.45 11.85
C PRO A 285 -5.73 -15.36 11.65
N PRO A 286 -6.38 -14.87 12.73
CA PRO A 286 -7.37 -13.80 12.63
C PRO A 286 -6.85 -12.56 11.88
N LYS A 287 -5.55 -12.25 12.04
CA LYS A 287 -4.89 -11.13 11.33
C LYS A 287 -4.96 -11.26 9.80
N ASN A 288 -4.86 -12.47 9.25
CA ASN A 288 -4.92 -12.68 7.80
C ASN A 288 -6.34 -12.43 7.27
N GLY A 289 -7.35 -12.91 7.99
CA GLY A 289 -8.76 -12.63 7.67
C GLY A 289 -9.07 -11.13 7.72
N GLN A 290 -8.53 -10.40 8.71
CA GLN A 290 -8.67 -8.94 8.81
C GLN A 290 -8.03 -8.21 7.62
N LYS A 291 -6.83 -8.62 7.20
CA LYS A 291 -6.16 -8.05 6.02
C LYS A 291 -6.99 -8.27 4.73
N ILE A 292 -7.53 -9.48 4.54
CA ILE A 292 -8.42 -9.78 3.40
C ILE A 292 -9.69 -8.93 3.47
N ALA A 293 -10.33 -8.83 4.64
CA ALA A 293 -11.55 -8.03 4.80
C ALA A 293 -11.31 -6.55 4.47
N ARG A 294 -10.20 -5.99 4.96
CA ARG A 294 -9.76 -4.62 4.65
C ARG A 294 -9.52 -4.40 3.15
N PHE A 295 -8.88 -5.36 2.48
CA PHE A 295 -8.70 -5.34 1.02
C PHE A 295 -10.04 -5.35 0.27
N VAL A 296 -10.95 -6.26 0.65
CA VAL A 296 -12.31 -6.34 0.07
C VAL A 296 -13.07 -5.04 0.31
N GLU A 297 -12.94 -4.41 1.48
CA GLU A 297 -13.61 -3.15 1.80
C GLU A 297 -13.12 -2.00 0.90
N ALA A 298 -11.80 -1.90 0.69
CA ALA A 298 -11.22 -0.88 -0.20
C ALA A 298 -11.72 -1.04 -1.64
N LEU A 299 -11.71 -2.26 -2.18
CA LEU A 299 -12.24 -2.56 -3.51
C LEU A 299 -13.74 -2.30 -3.62
N LYS A 300 -14.51 -2.69 -2.59
CA LYS A 300 -15.95 -2.49 -2.55
C LYS A 300 -16.34 -1.03 -2.69
N LYS A 301 -15.63 -0.11 -2.02
CA LYS A 301 -15.87 1.35 -2.13
C LYS A 301 -15.77 1.86 -3.57
N GLU A 302 -15.02 1.15 -4.42
CA GLU A 302 -14.79 1.52 -5.82
C GLU A 302 -15.60 0.68 -6.83
N GLY A 303 -16.60 -0.07 -6.36
CA GLY A 303 -17.44 -0.87 -7.26
C GLY A 303 -16.74 -2.12 -7.80
N ILE A 304 -15.66 -2.56 -7.15
CA ILE A 304 -14.87 -3.71 -7.57
C ILE A 304 -15.23 -4.93 -6.71
N TYR A 305 -15.67 -6.00 -7.35
CA TYR A 305 -15.91 -7.29 -6.70
C TYR A 305 -14.59 -8.02 -6.42
N THR A 306 -14.59 -8.91 -5.42
CA THR A 306 -13.40 -9.72 -5.10
C THR A 306 -13.69 -11.20 -5.31
N ALA A 307 -12.81 -11.89 -6.04
CA ALA A 307 -12.80 -13.34 -6.14
C ALA A 307 -11.64 -13.89 -5.29
N LEU A 308 -11.96 -14.62 -4.23
CA LEU A 308 -10.95 -15.22 -3.34
C LEU A 308 -10.50 -16.57 -3.90
N SER A 309 -9.26 -16.63 -4.39
CA SER A 309 -8.62 -17.87 -4.80
C SER A 309 -7.77 -18.40 -3.65
N ILE A 310 -8.42 -19.04 -2.68
CA ILE A 310 -7.83 -19.40 -1.39
C ILE A 310 -6.97 -20.68 -1.40
N TYR A 311 -6.87 -21.39 -2.52
CA TYR A 311 -6.07 -22.62 -2.62
C TYR A 311 -5.44 -22.80 -4.00
N PHE A 312 -4.17 -23.20 -3.98
CA PHE A 312 -3.45 -23.72 -5.13
C PHE A 312 -2.42 -24.75 -4.63
N PRO A 313 -2.33 -25.96 -5.20
CA PRO A 313 -1.49 -27.03 -4.65
C PRO A 313 -0.01 -26.67 -4.52
N LEU A 314 0.51 -25.78 -5.36
CA LEU A 314 1.92 -25.37 -5.33
C LEU A 314 2.28 -24.52 -4.10
N TRP A 315 1.31 -24.07 -3.31
CA TRP A 315 1.55 -23.29 -2.08
C TRP A 315 1.84 -24.14 -0.85
N LEU A 316 1.66 -25.46 -0.96
CA LEU A 316 1.90 -26.40 0.12
C LEU A 316 2.99 -27.39 -0.30
N ASN A 317 3.91 -27.64 0.63
CA ASN A 317 4.93 -28.68 0.50
C ASN A 317 4.68 -29.69 1.60
N PHE A 318 4.29 -30.90 1.22
CA PHE A 318 3.98 -31.97 2.16
C PHE A 318 5.13 -32.97 2.25
N ASP A 319 5.43 -33.33 3.49
CA ASP A 319 6.45 -34.26 3.92
C ASP A 319 5.85 -35.30 4.88
N GLU A 320 6.70 -36.12 5.48
CA GLU A 320 6.32 -37.18 6.41
C GLU A 320 5.64 -36.64 7.67
N LYS A 321 5.90 -35.37 8.01
CA LYS A 321 5.34 -34.69 9.19
C LYS A 321 4.01 -34.00 8.90
N SER A 322 3.62 -33.95 7.63
CA SER A 322 2.41 -33.24 7.19
C SER A 322 1.12 -33.96 7.56
N GLY A 323 1.20 -35.21 8.04
CA GLY A 323 0.06 -35.99 8.53
C GLY A 323 -0.73 -36.70 7.42
N PHE A 324 -0.20 -36.76 6.20
CA PHE A 324 -0.81 -37.44 5.06
C PHE A 324 0.11 -38.56 4.55
N PRO A 325 -0.32 -39.84 4.57
CA PRO A 325 0.50 -40.96 4.10
C PRO A 325 0.94 -40.80 2.64
N GLY A 326 2.18 -41.20 2.33
CA GLY A 326 2.74 -41.21 0.98
C GLY A 326 3.42 -39.91 0.52
N TYR A 327 3.47 -38.89 1.39
CA TYR A 327 4.27 -37.68 1.15
C TYR A 327 5.67 -37.81 1.76
N GLU A 328 6.68 -37.55 0.94
CA GLU A 328 8.11 -37.60 1.28
C GLU A 328 8.81 -36.44 0.56
N GLY A 329 9.75 -35.78 1.23
CA GLY A 329 10.64 -34.79 0.60
C GLY A 329 9.96 -33.53 0.03
N GLY A 330 8.84 -33.07 0.61
CA GLY A 330 8.24 -31.76 0.29
C GLY A 330 7.45 -31.71 -1.03
N LYS A 331 6.65 -32.73 -1.33
CA LYS A 331 5.84 -32.82 -2.56
C LYS A 331 4.55 -31.98 -2.47
N HIS A 332 4.09 -31.47 -3.62
CA HIS A 332 2.84 -30.71 -3.71
C HIS A 332 1.58 -31.60 -3.69
N PRO A 333 0.52 -31.25 -2.94
CA PRO A 333 -0.68 -32.07 -2.82
C PRO A 333 -1.73 -31.89 -3.94
N PHE A 334 -1.33 -32.03 -5.21
CA PHE A 334 -2.18 -31.76 -6.39
C PHE A 334 -3.59 -32.37 -6.33
N SER A 335 -3.68 -33.67 -6.02
CA SER A 335 -4.96 -34.38 -6.08
C SER A 335 -5.63 -34.55 -4.72
N LEU A 336 -4.96 -34.20 -3.63
CA LEU A 336 -5.38 -34.59 -2.27
C LEU A 336 -6.75 -34.02 -1.91
N LEU A 337 -7.06 -32.79 -2.35
CA LEU A 337 -8.34 -32.13 -2.12
C LEU A 337 -9.53 -32.88 -2.72
N TYR A 338 -9.33 -33.64 -3.79
CA TYR A 338 -10.45 -34.30 -4.48
C TYR A 338 -10.95 -35.55 -3.75
N PHE A 339 -10.11 -36.21 -2.94
CA PHE A 339 -10.48 -37.51 -2.36
C PHE A 339 -10.20 -37.67 -0.86
N ASN A 340 -9.30 -36.88 -0.26
CA ASN A 340 -8.95 -37.07 1.15
C ASN A 340 -9.90 -36.28 2.07
N PRO A 341 -10.70 -36.95 2.93
CA PRO A 341 -11.71 -36.27 3.75
C PRO A 341 -11.11 -35.33 4.81
N GLU A 342 -9.91 -35.62 5.32
CA GLU A 342 -9.24 -34.74 6.28
C GLU A 342 -8.77 -33.44 5.62
N PHE A 343 -8.11 -33.53 4.47
CA PHE A 343 -7.67 -32.34 3.75
C PHE A 343 -8.86 -31.49 3.27
N GLN A 344 -9.97 -32.13 2.87
CA GLN A 344 -11.22 -31.42 2.58
C GLN A 344 -11.82 -30.71 3.81
N ARG A 345 -11.71 -31.27 5.03
CA ARG A 345 -12.12 -30.58 6.25
C ARG A 345 -11.25 -29.37 6.53
N ILE A 346 -9.94 -29.49 6.33
CA ILE A 346 -9.00 -28.37 6.47
C ILE A 346 -9.35 -27.27 5.46
N TYR A 347 -9.53 -27.61 4.18
CA TYR A 347 -9.94 -26.66 3.14
C TYR A 347 -11.24 -25.92 3.48
N ARG A 348 -12.25 -26.62 4.02
CA ARG A 348 -13.53 -26.00 4.43
C ARG A 348 -13.42 -25.15 5.71
N SER A 349 -12.36 -25.32 6.49
CA SER A 349 -12.09 -24.54 7.70
C SER A 349 -11.34 -23.24 7.42
N TRP A 350 -10.70 -23.16 6.24
CA TRP A 350 -10.17 -21.91 5.71
C TRP A 350 -11.30 -20.96 5.32
#